data_AF-A0A2A2PPC5-F1
#
_entry.id   AF-A0A2A2PPC5-F1
#
_cell.length_a   1.000
_cell.length_b   1.000
_cell.length_c   1.000
_cell.angle_alpha   90.00
_cell.angle_beta   90.00
_cell.angle_gamma   90.00
#
_symmetry.space_group_name_H-M   'P 1'
#
loop_
_entity.id
_entity.type
_entity.pdbx_description
1 polymer ?
#
loop_
_entity_poly.entity_id
_entity_poly.type
_entity_poly.pdbx_seq_one_letter_code
_entity_poly.pdbx_strand_id
1 'polypeptide(L)' 'MRYLISLFAPRPLHRSFALLDRNGHCQAFKQCSLKPMGDGWVEIEEIRLNWLHQPLPASARVIEQQPRARAQAMLSI' A
#
# COMPACT_ATOMS: atom_id res chain seq x y z
N MET A 1 13.77 32.55 -4.91
CA MET A 1 12.52 32.16 -4.22
C MET A 1 12.05 30.82 -4.76
N ARG A 2 11.92 29.78 -3.91
CA ARG A 2 11.14 28.52 -4.07
C ARG A 2 11.83 27.37 -3.31
N TYR A 3 11.83 27.42 -1.97
CA TYR A 3 12.38 26.31 -1.16
C TYR A 3 11.45 25.83 -0.05
N LEU A 4 10.21 26.35 0.04
CA LEU A 4 9.29 26.03 1.15
C LEU A 4 8.04 25.25 0.73
N ILE A 5 7.95 24.82 -0.53
CA ILE A 5 6.75 24.12 -1.04
C ILE A 5 6.77 22.60 -0.75
N SER A 6 7.90 22.04 -0.29
CA SER A 6 8.00 20.60 0.03
C SER A 6 7.24 20.19 1.29
N LEU A 7 6.86 21.14 2.16
CA LEU A 7 6.12 20.86 3.39
C LEU A 7 4.62 20.62 3.16
N PHE A 8 4.09 21.11 2.04
CA PHE A 8 2.70 20.91 1.61
C PHE A 8 2.57 19.84 0.53
N ALA A 9 3.67 19.20 0.12
CA ALA A 9 3.61 18.05 -0.76
C ALA A 9 2.87 16.92 -0.02
N PRO A 10 1.82 16.33 -0.60
CA PRO A 10 1.12 15.21 0.01
C PRO A 10 2.15 14.12 0.29
N ARG A 11 2.38 13.83 1.58
CA ARG A 11 3.31 12.77 1.99
C ARG A 11 2.87 11.49 1.30
N PRO A 12 3.80 10.74 0.69
CA PRO A 12 3.45 9.47 0.09
C PRO A 12 2.87 8.59 1.20
N LEU A 13 1.58 8.29 1.12
CA LEU A 13 0.90 7.39 2.05
C LEU A 13 1.62 6.04 1.94
N HIS A 14 2.37 5.70 2.98
CA HIS A 14 3.06 4.42 3.05
C HIS A 14 2.01 3.34 3.24
N ARG A 15 1.83 2.51 2.22
CA ARG A 15 0.90 1.38 2.27
C ARG A 15 1.59 0.18 2.90
N SER A 16 0.80 -0.65 3.56
CA SER A 16 1.28 -1.88 4.15
C SER A 16 0.92 -3.04 3.23
N PHE A 17 1.85 -3.98 3.07
CA PHE A 17 1.65 -5.18 2.26
C PHE A 17 2.05 -6.42 3.06
N ALA A 18 1.28 -7.49 2.91
CA ALA A 18 1.61 -8.82 3.38
C ALA A 18 1.93 -9.73 2.19
N LEU A 19 2.94 -10.57 2.33
CA LEU A 19 3.24 -11.64 1.38
C LEU A 19 2.48 -12.89 1.83
N LEU A 20 1.62 -13.41 0.98
CA LEU A 20 0.90 -14.66 1.24
C LEU A 20 1.56 -15.83 0.52
N ASP A 21 1.63 -16.97 1.20
CA ASP A 21 1.90 -18.26 0.57
C ASP A 21 0.73 -18.71 -0.31
N ARG A 22 0.94 -19.75 -1.13
CA ARG A 22 -0.12 -20.41 -1.93
C ARG A 22 -1.29 -20.89 -1.08
N ASN A 23 -1.04 -21.21 0.18
CA ASN A 23 -2.06 -21.62 1.14
C ASN A 23 -2.79 -20.44 1.82
N GLY A 24 -2.41 -19.19 1.52
CA GLY A 24 -3.01 -17.98 2.09
C GLY A 24 -2.45 -17.56 3.45
N HIS A 25 -1.37 -18.20 3.92
CA HIS A 25 -0.66 -17.84 5.15
C HIS A 25 0.26 -16.65 4.93
N CYS A 26 0.30 -15.71 5.88
CA CYS A 26 1.22 -14.57 5.80
C CYS A 26 2.66 -14.99 6.14
N GLN A 27 3.58 -14.75 5.20
CA GLN A 27 5.01 -15.06 5.36
C GLN A 27 5.84 -13.83 5.74
N ALA A 28 5.51 -12.66 5.20
CA ALA A 28 6.30 -11.46 5.39
C ALA A 28 5.43 -10.20 5.32
N PHE A 29 5.95 -9.11 5.87
CA PHE A 29 5.34 -7.78 5.80
C PHE A 29 6.30 -6.80 5.16
N LYS A 30 5.75 -5.83 4.42
CA LYS A 30 6.51 -4.75 3.82
C LYS A 30 5.68 -3.48 3.78
N GLN A 31 6.26 -2.38 4.27
CA GLN A 31 5.65 -1.07 4.16
C GLN A 31 6.34 -0.27 3.05
N CYS A 32 5.58 0.10 2.03
CA CYS A 32 6.11 0.85 0.89
C CYS A 32 5.01 1.68 0.21
N SER A 33 5.38 2.75 -0.46
CA SER A 33 4.41 3.63 -1.14
C SER A 33 3.98 3.10 -2.51
N LEU A 34 4.77 2.17 -3.07
CA LEU A 34 4.56 1.52 -4.37
C LEU A 34 4.27 0.04 -4.15
N LYS A 35 3.44 -0.55 -5.02
CA LYS A 35 3.17 -1.99 -4.98
C LYS A 35 4.49 -2.75 -5.16
N PRO A 36 4.89 -3.63 -4.23
CA PRO A 36 6.11 -4.39 -4.36
C PRO A 36 6.03 -5.32 -5.58
N MET A 37 7.15 -5.51 -6.27
CA MET A 37 7.25 -6.45 -7.38
C MET A 37 7.27 -7.89 -6.84
N GLY A 38 6.49 -8.76 -7.47
CA GLY A 38 6.36 -10.18 -7.11
C GLY A 38 4.91 -10.59 -6.88
N ASP A 39 4.63 -11.87 -7.09
CA ASP A 39 3.30 -12.45 -6.85
C ASP A 39 3.06 -12.72 -5.36
N GLY A 40 1.79 -12.69 -4.95
CA GLY A 40 1.38 -13.00 -3.58
C GLY A 40 1.41 -11.83 -2.60
N TRP A 41 1.84 -10.64 -3.03
CA TRP A 41 1.70 -9.43 -2.21
C TRP A 41 0.26 -8.91 -2.22
N VAL A 42 -0.32 -8.78 -1.03
CA VAL A 42 -1.65 -8.21 -0.82
C VAL A 42 -1.53 -6.95 0.01
N GLU A 43 -2.29 -5.91 -0.34
CA GLU A 43 -2.36 -4.67 0.44
C GLU A 43 -3.19 -4.92 1.71
N ILE A 44 -2.69 -4.44 2.84
CA ILE A 44 -3.32 -4.56 4.16
C ILE A 44 -3.43 -3.18 4.80
N GLU A 45 -4.44 -2.98 5.66
CA GLU A 45 -4.64 -1.69 6.32
C GLU A 45 -3.53 -1.41 7.35
N GLU A 46 -3.08 -2.45 8.04
CA GLU A 46 -2.10 -2.38 9.12
C GLU A 46 -1.24 -3.64 9.18
N ILE A 47 -0.01 -3.54 9.72
CA ILE A 47 0.86 -4.69 9.94
C ILE A 47 0.61 -5.23 11.34
N ARG A 48 0.09 -6.47 11.42
CA ARG A 48 -0.03 -7.20 12.70
C ARG A 48 0.83 -8.45 12.68
N LEU A 49 1.79 -8.51 13.61
CA LEU A 49 2.68 -9.67 13.77
C LEU A 49 1.94 -10.97 14.10
N ASN A 50 0.75 -10.87 14.71
CA ASN A 50 -0.12 -12.03 14.99
C ASN A 50 -0.57 -12.78 13.73
N TRP A 51 -0.52 -12.14 12.55
CA TRP A 51 -0.86 -12.80 11.29
C TRP A 51 0.29 -13.61 10.71
N LEU A 52 1.51 -13.47 11.23
CA LEU A 52 2.65 -14.23 10.73
C LEU A 52 2.40 -15.74 10.89
N HIS A 53 2.58 -16.48 9.79
CA HIS A 53 2.26 -17.90 9.65
C HIS A 53 0.77 -18.26 9.85
N GLN A 54 -0.12 -17.27 9.95
CA GLN A 54 -1.57 -17.47 10.05
C GLN A 54 -2.27 -17.06 8.76
N PRO A 55 -3.48 -17.59 8.49
CA PRO A 55 -4.26 -17.19 7.34
C PRO A 55 -4.69 -15.72 7.48
N LEU A 56 -4.41 -14.91 6.45
CA LEU A 56 -4.77 -13.49 6.49
C LEU A 56 -6.29 -13.32 6.40
N PRO A 57 -6.95 -12.73 7.42
CA PRO A 57 -8.40 -12.55 7.39
C PRO A 57 -8.80 -11.59 6.28
N ALA A 58 -9.94 -11.86 5.63
CA ALA A 58 -10.43 -11.04 4.51
C ALA A 58 -10.64 -9.57 4.92
N SER A 59 -11.04 -9.32 6.17
CA SER A 59 -11.23 -7.97 6.72
C SER A 59 -9.94 -7.15 6.82
N ALA A 60 -8.76 -7.79 6.87
CA ALA A 60 -7.48 -7.09 6.91
C ALA A 60 -6.98 -6.69 5.52
N ARG A 61 -7.56 -7.28 4.47
CA ARG A 61 -7.19 -6.99 3.08
C ARG A 61 -7.84 -5.67 2.69
N VAL A 62 -7.02 -4.72 2.28
CA VAL A 62 -7.55 -3.53 1.60
C VAL A 62 -8.08 -4.01 0.26
N ILE A 63 -9.41 -4.00 0.11
CA ILE A 63 -10.01 -4.09 -1.21
C ILE A 63 -9.43 -2.88 -1.95
N GLU A 64 -8.57 -3.10 -2.95
CA GLU A 64 -8.01 -2.06 -3.82
C GLU A 64 -9.21 -1.35 -4.49
N GLN A 65 -9.82 -0.41 -3.79
CA GLN A 65 -10.58 0.66 -4.40
C GLN A 65 -9.52 1.52 -5.07
N GLN A 66 -9.14 1.07 -6.26
CA GLN A 66 -8.19 1.70 -7.15
C GLN A 66 -8.41 3.21 -7.01
N PRO A 67 -7.43 3.96 -6.44
CA PRO A 67 -7.63 5.38 -6.28
C PRO A 67 -7.76 5.88 -7.70
N ARG A 68 -8.98 6.27 -8.07
CA ARG A 68 -9.34 6.87 -9.35
C ARG A 68 -8.19 7.82 -9.63
N ALA A 69 -7.36 7.46 -10.62
CA ALA A 69 -6.18 8.24 -10.96
C ALA A 69 -6.66 9.68 -11.03
N ARG A 70 -6.21 10.52 -10.09
CA ARG A 70 -6.60 11.92 -10.04
C ARG A 70 -6.27 12.44 -11.43
N ALA A 71 -7.31 12.67 -12.22
CA ALA A 71 -7.20 13.20 -13.56
C ALA A 71 -6.29 14.42 -13.42
N GLN A 72 -5.10 14.29 -13.97
CA GLN A 72 -4.16 15.38 -14.09
C GLN A 72 -4.80 16.31 -15.12
N ALA A 73 -5.71 17.16 -14.65
CA ALA A 73 -6.19 18.28 -15.43
C ALA A 73 -5.00 19.21 -15.59
N MET A 74 -4.27 19.00 -16.69
CA MET A 74 -3.48 20.03 -17.35
C MET A 74 -4.33 21.30 -17.42
N LEU A 75 -3.84 22.38 -16.82
CA LEU A 75 -4.14 23.72 -17.31
C LEU A 75 -2.82 24.47 -17.41
N SER A 76 -2.28 24.43 -18.62
CA SER A 76 -1.49 25.50 -19.18
C SER A 76 -2.30 26.80 -19.16
N ILE A 77 -1.68 27.89 -18.72
CA ILE A 77 -1.72 29.25 -19.30
C ILE A 77 -0.55 30.02 -18.67
#